data_AF-A0A7M5WQA5-F1
#
_entry.id   AF-A0A7M5WQA5-F1
#
_cell.length_a   1.000
_cell.length_b   1.000
_cell.length_c   1.000
_cell.angle_alpha   90.00
_cell.angle_beta   90.00
_cell.angle_gamma   90.00
#
_symmetry.space_group_name_H-M   'P 1'
#
loop_
_entity.id
_entity.type
_entity.pdbx_description
1 polymer ?
#
loop_
_entity_poly.entity_id
_entity_poly.type
_entity_poly.pdbx_seq_one_letter_code
_entity_poly.pdbx_strand_id
1 'polypeptide(L)'
;MASKFRFGSNLYRCYSRLIAPSRLTKVNGGCHRYFSASASLKQNQAEAELVGHYPGHGRLEFTTNLDIIDPTLFKQIPVYQILDTNGNLIGDPSEVQLSEETLLKIYEKMLTLNQMDKILYESQRQGRISFYMTCYGEEATHFGTATALDFNDLVFAQYREAGVLMWRGFTLDNFMNQCYGNEYDEGKGRQMPVHYGSNRLNFVTISSPLGTQMPQASGAAYAMKMKGANNCVICYFGEGAASEGDAHAAFNFAATLDCPVIFFCRNNGYAISTPANEQYRGDGLVSRAPSYGMAALRVDGNDILAVHNATKKAREIAITKNRPVIVEAMTYRVGHHSTSDDSSAYRSAHELKYWKEVDSPINRLRAFLENKGLWNEEAETAAKKSIMKDIMAAFGRAEKAKKPPISDMFTDVYDEKPERLQKQYDELLEHIQKYPDQYPTGQFQS
;
A
#
# COMPACT_ATOMS: atom_id res chain seq x y z
N MET A 1 -45.42 -11.69 9.87
CA MET A 1 -45.52 -12.79 8.89
C MET A 1 -44.17 -13.49 8.82
N ALA A 2 -44.07 -14.70 9.35
CA ALA A 2 -42.84 -15.48 9.41
C ALA A 2 -42.79 -16.48 8.25
N SER A 3 -41.77 -16.43 7.40
CA SER A 3 -41.54 -17.41 6.33
C SER A 3 -40.31 -18.27 6.64
N LYS A 4 -40.57 -19.56 6.89
CA LYS A 4 -39.60 -20.65 7.07
C LYS A 4 -38.88 -20.93 5.74
N PHE A 5 -37.55 -20.98 5.77
CA PHE A 5 -36.74 -21.59 4.69
C PHE A 5 -36.34 -23.02 5.08
N ARG A 6 -36.62 -23.98 4.19
CA ARG A 6 -36.22 -25.39 4.27
C ARG A 6 -34.86 -25.58 3.59
N PHE A 7 -33.93 -26.25 4.27
CA PHE A 7 -32.69 -26.77 3.69
C PHE A 7 -32.97 -28.10 2.97
N GLY A 8 -32.52 -28.21 1.72
CA GLY A 8 -32.43 -29.45 0.96
C GLY A 8 -30.97 -29.87 0.82
N SER A 9 -30.64 -31.02 1.39
CA SER A 9 -29.40 -31.76 1.21
C SER A 9 -29.42 -32.54 -0.11
N ASN A 10 -28.30 -32.58 -0.85
CA ASN A 10 -27.96 -33.73 -1.68
C ASN A 10 -26.48 -33.73 -2.13
N LEU A 11 -25.78 -34.75 -1.63
CA LEU A 11 -24.92 -35.70 -2.35
C LEU A 11 -23.58 -35.22 -2.96
N TYR A 12 -22.54 -35.50 -2.17
CA TYR A 12 -21.17 -35.78 -2.59
C TYR A 12 -21.12 -36.91 -3.64
N ARG A 13 -20.31 -36.74 -4.70
CA ARG A 13 -19.92 -37.83 -5.61
C ARG A 13 -18.40 -37.78 -5.83
N CYS A 14 -17.68 -38.65 -5.10
CA CYS A 14 -16.27 -38.95 -5.32
C CYS A 14 -16.10 -39.76 -6.62
N TYR A 15 -15.10 -39.39 -7.43
CA TYR A 15 -14.54 -40.23 -8.48
C TYR A 15 -13.10 -40.58 -8.10
N SER A 16 -12.85 -41.84 -7.76
CA SER A 16 -11.52 -42.45 -7.72
C SER A 16 -11.40 -43.38 -8.93
N ARG A 17 -10.39 -43.16 -9.79
CA ARG A 17 -9.99 -44.09 -10.85
C ARG A 17 -8.79 -44.91 -10.38
N LEU A 18 -8.97 -46.23 -10.45
CA LEU A 18 -7.99 -47.28 -10.19
C LEU A 18 -6.92 -47.33 -11.30
N ILE A 19 -5.66 -47.51 -10.89
CA ILE A 19 -4.52 -47.90 -11.73
C ILE A 19 -4.35 -49.43 -11.57
N ALA A 20 -4.19 -50.13 -12.70
CA ALA A 20 -3.84 -51.55 -12.74
C ALA A 20 -2.31 -51.73 -12.81
N PRO A 21 -1.71 -52.78 -12.20
CA PRO A 21 -0.35 -53.19 -12.51
C PRO A 21 -0.33 -54.53 -13.27
N SER A 22 0.59 -54.66 -14.24
CA SER A 22 0.84 -55.94 -14.91
C SER A 22 2.34 -56.23 -15.03
N ARG A 23 2.65 -57.49 -14.71
CA ARG A 23 3.78 -58.36 -15.11
C ARG A 23 5.07 -58.34 -14.29
N LEU A 24 5.16 -59.43 -13.51
CA LEU A 24 6.35 -60.11 -13.00
C LEU A 24 7.23 -60.69 -14.13
N THR A 25 8.54 -60.54 -13.98
CA THR A 25 9.55 -61.44 -14.55
C THR A 25 10.41 -61.99 -13.41
N LYS A 26 10.50 -63.33 -13.33
CA LYS A 26 11.38 -64.09 -12.42
C LYS A 26 12.80 -64.14 -12.99
N VAL A 27 13.81 -63.92 -12.15
CA VAL A 27 15.15 -64.53 -12.29
C VAL A 27 15.63 -64.97 -10.88
N ASN A 28 16.20 -66.17 -10.83
CA ASN A 28 16.63 -66.91 -9.65
C ASN A 28 17.95 -66.42 -9.05
N GLY A 29 18.12 -66.68 -7.73
CA GLY A 29 19.39 -67.17 -7.19
C GLY A 29 20.04 -66.29 -6.12
N GLY A 30 19.92 -66.69 -4.85
CA GLY A 30 20.72 -66.11 -3.76
C GLY A 30 20.18 -66.41 -2.38
N CYS A 31 20.59 -67.53 -1.79
CA CYS A 31 20.33 -67.87 -0.40
C CYS A 31 21.05 -66.89 0.52
N HIS A 32 20.33 -65.90 1.09
CA HIS A 32 20.82 -65.08 2.19
C HIS A 32 19.80 -65.01 3.33
N ARG A 33 20.32 -65.42 4.48
CA ARG A 33 19.77 -65.46 5.84
C ARG A 33 18.61 -64.50 6.11
N TYR A 34 17.48 -65.09 6.52
CA TYR A 34 16.44 -64.44 7.30
C TYR A 34 17.01 -63.92 8.62
N PHE A 35 17.32 -62.63 8.74
CA PHE A 35 17.36 -61.89 10.01
C PHE A 35 17.37 -60.38 9.68
N SER A 36 16.22 -59.71 9.86
CA SER A 36 16.06 -58.29 10.25
C SER A 36 14.75 -57.60 9.77
N ALA A 37 13.70 -58.32 9.37
CA ALA A 37 12.41 -57.67 9.06
C ALA A 37 11.75 -56.99 10.29
N SER A 38 12.15 -57.36 11.52
CA SER A 38 11.64 -56.76 12.77
C SER A 38 12.36 -55.48 13.19
N ALA A 39 13.57 -55.20 12.69
CA ALA A 39 14.32 -54.00 13.02
C ALA A 39 13.84 -52.79 12.20
N SER A 40 13.60 -52.96 10.89
CA SER A 40 13.10 -51.87 10.04
C SER A 40 11.64 -51.50 10.33
N LEU A 41 10.81 -52.45 10.75
CA LEU A 41 9.43 -52.19 11.21
C LEU A 41 9.41 -51.45 12.56
N LYS A 42 10.35 -51.75 13.47
CA LYS A 42 10.48 -51.03 14.75
C LYS A 42 11.07 -49.63 14.59
N GLN A 43 11.99 -49.43 13.65
CA GLN A 43 12.54 -48.10 13.34
C GLN A 43 11.46 -47.20 12.72
N ASN A 44 10.64 -47.75 11.80
CA ASN A 44 9.47 -47.05 11.25
C ASN A 44 8.33 -46.84 12.27
N GLN A 45 8.20 -47.70 13.29
CA GLN A 45 7.24 -47.48 14.39
C GLN A 45 7.74 -46.45 15.41
N ALA A 46 9.04 -46.42 15.72
CA ALA A 46 9.63 -45.44 16.63
C ALA A 46 9.66 -44.02 16.03
N GLU A 47 9.86 -43.88 14.71
CA GLU A 47 9.69 -42.59 14.01
C GLU A 47 8.21 -42.16 13.94
N ALA A 48 7.26 -43.10 13.97
CA ALA A 48 5.83 -42.80 14.05
C ALA A 48 5.38 -42.35 15.46
N GLU A 49 6.15 -42.65 16.51
CA GLU A 49 5.86 -42.25 17.90
C GLU A 49 6.27 -40.82 18.24
N LEU A 50 7.10 -40.17 17.41
CA LEU A 50 7.53 -38.78 17.58
C LEU A 50 6.68 -37.80 16.76
N VAL A 51 5.38 -38.05 16.65
CA VAL A 51 4.46 -37.21 15.89
C VAL A 51 3.22 -36.92 16.71
N GLY A 52 2.97 -35.63 16.95
CA GLY A 52 1.76 -35.13 17.58
C GLY A 52 0.70 -34.73 16.56
N HIS A 53 -0.54 -35.08 16.84
CA HIS A 53 -1.71 -34.61 16.11
C HIS A 53 -2.50 -33.64 16.97
N TYR A 54 -2.33 -32.35 16.71
CA TYR A 54 -3.01 -31.29 17.44
C TYR A 54 -4.03 -30.58 16.56
N PRO A 55 -5.25 -30.30 17.07
CA PRO A 55 -6.23 -29.49 16.36
C PRO A 55 -5.61 -28.18 15.85
N GLY A 56 -5.85 -27.84 14.59
CA GLY A 56 -5.37 -26.60 13.94
C GLY A 56 -3.95 -26.63 13.37
N HIS A 57 -3.11 -27.62 13.69
CA HIS A 57 -1.70 -27.65 13.28
C HIS A 57 -1.33 -28.88 12.44
N GLY A 58 -2.24 -29.84 12.29
CA GLY A 58 -2.01 -31.05 11.51
C GLY A 58 -0.96 -31.96 12.18
N ARG A 59 0.00 -32.43 11.38
CA ARG A 59 1.08 -33.31 11.81
C ARG A 59 2.26 -32.46 12.31
N LEU A 60 2.58 -32.53 13.60
CA LEU A 60 3.76 -31.89 14.18
C LEU A 60 4.78 -32.95 14.62
N GLU A 61 6.04 -32.72 14.32
CA GLU A 61 7.14 -33.59 14.76
C GLU A 61 7.56 -33.23 16.20
N PHE A 62 7.74 -34.25 17.04
CA PHE A 62 8.30 -34.10 18.38
C PHE A 62 9.82 -34.14 18.33
N THR A 63 10.45 -33.32 19.17
CA THR A 63 11.89 -33.33 19.43
C THR A 63 12.13 -33.51 20.92
N THR A 64 13.19 -34.23 21.28
CA THR A 64 13.67 -34.34 22.67
C THR A 64 14.70 -33.26 23.00
N ASN A 65 15.14 -32.47 22.01
CA ASN A 65 16.05 -31.36 22.22
C ASN A 65 15.26 -30.12 22.66
N LEU A 66 15.70 -29.51 23.77
CA LEU A 66 15.11 -28.29 24.29
C LEU A 66 15.78 -27.08 23.61
N ASP A 67 15.37 -26.79 22.38
CA ASP A 67 15.90 -25.67 21.60
C ASP A 67 14.92 -24.50 21.56
N ILE A 68 15.38 -23.30 21.93
CA ILE A 68 14.64 -22.06 21.69
C ILE A 68 14.98 -21.59 20.27
N ILE A 69 13.97 -21.32 19.46
CA ILE A 69 14.16 -20.79 18.10
C ILE A 69 14.63 -19.34 18.21
N ASP A 70 15.89 -19.10 17.87
CA ASP A 70 16.46 -17.76 17.79
C ASP A 70 16.18 -17.14 16.40
N PRO A 71 15.46 -16.00 16.33
CA PRO A 71 15.12 -15.39 15.05
C PRO A 71 16.35 -14.91 14.25
N THR A 72 17.49 -14.70 14.90
CA THR A 72 18.74 -14.29 14.23
C THR A 72 19.36 -15.39 13.36
N LEU A 73 18.92 -16.64 13.53
CA LEU A 73 19.38 -17.78 12.73
C LEU A 73 18.67 -17.86 11.37
N PHE A 74 17.57 -17.14 11.17
CA PHE A 74 16.87 -17.13 9.89
C PHE A 74 17.56 -16.21 8.90
N LYS A 75 17.71 -16.70 7.65
CA LYS A 75 18.16 -15.88 6.54
C LYS A 75 17.12 -14.78 6.27
N GLN A 76 17.59 -13.55 6.17
CA GLN A 76 16.73 -12.40 5.82
C GLN A 76 16.09 -12.59 4.44
N ILE A 77 14.86 -12.10 4.31
CA ILE A 77 14.13 -12.12 3.05
C ILE A 77 14.78 -11.13 2.08
N PRO A 78 15.20 -11.58 0.88
CA PRO A 78 15.92 -10.73 -0.07
C PRO A 78 15.02 -9.64 -0.66
N VAL A 79 15.66 -8.56 -1.11
CA VAL A 79 15.01 -7.45 -1.80
C VAL A 79 14.99 -7.74 -3.31
N TYR A 80 13.80 -7.82 -3.90
CA TYR A 80 13.64 -7.96 -5.36
C TYR A 80 13.97 -6.64 -6.08
N GLN A 81 14.83 -6.71 -7.10
CA GLN A 81 15.34 -5.58 -7.86
C GLN A 81 15.55 -5.99 -9.32
N ILE A 82 15.34 -5.07 -10.25
CA ILE A 82 15.45 -5.21 -11.70
C ILE A 82 16.48 -4.23 -12.27
N LEU A 83 16.50 -2.99 -11.75
CA LEU A 83 17.39 -1.91 -12.13
C LEU A 83 18.40 -1.60 -11.02
N ASP A 84 19.67 -1.50 -11.39
CA ASP A 84 20.69 -0.93 -10.51
C ASP A 84 20.47 0.60 -10.34
N THR A 85 21.27 1.24 -9.46
CA THR A 85 21.17 2.68 -9.18
C THR A 85 21.49 3.57 -10.40
N ASN A 86 22.16 3.04 -11.42
CA ASN A 86 22.49 3.75 -12.65
C ASN A 86 21.43 3.51 -13.74
N GLY A 87 20.32 2.86 -13.41
CA GLY A 87 19.26 2.53 -14.36
C GLY A 87 19.68 1.47 -15.38
N ASN A 88 20.71 0.66 -15.11
CA ASN A 88 21.02 -0.51 -15.92
C ASN A 88 20.15 -1.69 -15.49
N LEU A 89 19.71 -2.46 -16.47
CA LEU A 89 19.01 -3.69 -16.22
C LEU A 89 19.97 -4.77 -15.70
N ILE A 90 19.72 -5.24 -14.48
CA ILE A 90 20.43 -6.37 -13.85
C ILE A 90 19.55 -7.63 -13.74
N GLY A 91 18.23 -7.46 -13.89
CA GLY A 91 17.26 -8.56 -13.99
C GLY A 91 17.12 -9.14 -15.41
N ASP A 92 16.23 -10.11 -15.56
CA ASP A 92 15.89 -10.67 -16.88
C ASP A 92 15.14 -9.60 -17.72
N PRO A 93 15.54 -9.33 -18.99
CA PRO A 93 14.83 -8.39 -19.86
C PRO A 93 13.34 -8.63 -20.03
N SER A 94 12.88 -9.88 -19.90
CA SER A 94 11.45 -10.23 -19.94
C SER A 94 10.65 -9.67 -18.75
N GLU A 95 11.33 -9.25 -17.68
CA GLU A 95 10.72 -8.58 -16.53
C GLU A 95 10.38 -7.11 -16.81
N VAL A 96 10.82 -6.54 -17.94
CA VAL A 96 10.38 -5.20 -18.35
C VAL A 96 8.99 -5.29 -18.99
N GLN A 97 7.95 -5.29 -18.15
CA GLN A 97 6.56 -5.50 -18.59
C GLN A 97 5.83 -4.23 -19.02
N LEU A 98 6.44 -3.06 -18.80
CA LEU A 98 5.88 -1.75 -19.14
C LEU A 98 6.31 -1.30 -20.55
N SER A 99 5.35 -0.82 -21.35
CA SER A 99 5.64 -0.20 -22.65
C SER A 99 6.44 1.10 -22.48
N GLU A 100 7.20 1.50 -23.51
CA GLU A 100 7.95 2.75 -23.54
C GLU A 100 7.07 3.99 -23.30
N GLU A 101 5.89 4.05 -23.93
CA GLU A 101 4.92 5.13 -23.72
C GLU A 101 4.51 5.24 -22.24
N THR A 102 4.22 4.10 -21.61
CA THR A 102 3.87 4.05 -20.19
C THR A 102 5.03 4.51 -19.31
N LEU A 103 6.27 4.11 -19.61
CA LEU A 103 7.45 4.53 -18.85
C LEU A 103 7.67 6.04 -18.91
N LEU A 104 7.55 6.63 -20.11
CA LEU A 104 7.63 8.08 -20.30
C LEU A 104 6.54 8.81 -19.51
N LYS A 105 5.29 8.34 -19.61
CA LYS A 105 4.17 8.90 -18.87
C LYS A 105 4.38 8.83 -17.36
N ILE A 106 4.88 7.70 -16.86
CA ILE A 106 5.19 7.54 -15.44
C ILE A 106 6.26 8.56 -15.01
N TYR A 107 7.34 8.68 -15.78
CA TYR A 107 8.43 9.60 -15.47
C TYR A 107 7.93 11.06 -15.43
N GLU A 108 7.14 11.49 -16.40
CA GLU A 108 6.50 12.82 -16.39
C GLU A 108 5.60 13.03 -15.16
N LYS A 109 4.87 12.00 -14.72
CA LYS A 109 4.05 12.08 -13.50
C LYS A 109 4.89 12.13 -12.23
N MET A 110 6.03 11.43 -12.16
CA MET A 110 6.98 11.56 -11.05
C MET A 110 7.54 12.98 -10.98
N LEU A 111 7.91 13.58 -12.11
CA LEU A 111 8.32 14.99 -12.18
C LEU A 111 7.20 15.94 -11.75
N THR A 112 5.96 15.65 -12.16
CA THR A 112 4.77 16.44 -11.79
C THR A 112 4.54 16.42 -10.28
N LEU A 113 4.54 15.23 -9.67
CA LEU A 113 4.39 15.08 -8.22
C LEU A 113 5.49 15.81 -7.46
N ASN A 114 6.75 15.63 -7.87
CA ASN A 114 7.89 16.24 -7.21
C ASN A 114 7.85 17.78 -7.26
N GLN A 115 7.45 18.36 -8.41
CA GLN A 115 7.29 19.81 -8.54
C GLN A 115 6.08 20.35 -7.77
N MET A 116 4.95 19.61 -7.79
CA MET A 116 3.76 19.98 -7.03
C MET A 116 4.08 20.03 -5.54
N ASP A 117 4.81 19.02 -5.05
CA ASP A 117 5.27 18.96 -3.67
C ASP A 117 6.14 20.16 -3.29
N LYS A 118 7.06 20.59 -4.17
CA LYS A 118 7.89 21.77 -3.93
C LYS A 118 7.05 23.04 -3.78
N ILE A 119 6.06 23.24 -4.66
CA ILE A 119 5.21 24.43 -4.66
C ILE A 119 4.30 24.44 -3.43
N LEU A 120 3.64 23.32 -3.11
CA LEU A 120 2.73 23.25 -1.97
C LEU A 120 3.46 23.28 -0.62
N TYR A 121 4.66 22.68 -0.53
CA TYR A 121 5.51 22.82 0.65
C TYR A 121 5.86 24.28 0.91
N GLU A 122 6.29 25.02 -0.12
CA GLU A 122 6.63 26.44 0.01
C GLU A 122 5.39 27.31 0.29
N SER A 123 4.25 27.00 -0.33
CA SER A 123 2.96 27.62 -0.01
C SER A 123 2.62 27.51 1.47
N GLN A 124 2.87 26.35 2.07
CA GLN A 124 2.68 26.14 3.51
C GLN A 124 3.68 26.98 4.32
N ARG A 125 4.95 27.09 3.92
CA ARG A 125 5.94 27.95 4.60
C ARG A 125 5.56 29.43 4.60
N GLN A 126 4.79 29.86 3.60
CA GLN A 126 4.22 31.22 3.52
C GLN A 126 2.88 31.37 4.26
N GLY A 127 2.36 30.31 4.90
CA GLY A 127 1.09 30.32 5.61
C GLY A 127 -0.14 30.36 4.70
N ARG A 128 -0.01 30.09 3.40
CA ARG A 128 -1.14 30.10 2.45
C ARG A 128 -2.02 28.86 2.59
N ILE A 129 -1.41 27.72 2.94
CA ILE A 129 -2.11 26.51 3.38
C ILE A 129 -1.61 26.13 4.78
N SER A 130 -2.42 25.38 5.54
CA SER A 130 -2.13 25.10 6.95
C SER A 130 -1.08 24.00 7.17
N PHE A 131 -1.03 23.01 6.28
CA PHE A 131 -0.22 21.81 6.43
C PHE A 131 0.18 21.23 5.07
N TYR A 132 1.31 20.53 5.00
CA TYR A 132 1.67 19.74 3.81
C TYR A 132 2.63 18.59 4.14
N MET A 133 2.61 17.54 3.31
CA MET A 133 3.53 16.41 3.36
C MET A 133 3.99 16.08 1.95
N THR A 134 5.31 15.95 1.77
CA THR A 134 5.89 15.61 0.45
C THR A 134 6.05 14.10 0.28
N CYS A 135 6.21 13.67 -0.96
CA CYS A 135 6.37 12.28 -1.35
C CYS A 135 7.83 11.94 -1.77
N TYR A 136 8.79 12.80 -1.46
CA TYR A 136 10.16 12.69 -1.94
C TYR A 136 10.84 11.38 -1.53
N GLY A 137 11.30 10.63 -2.53
CA GLY A 137 11.95 9.33 -2.37
C GLY A 137 10.98 8.16 -2.53
N GLU A 138 9.66 8.39 -2.51
CA GLU A 138 8.65 7.34 -2.53
C GLU A 138 7.86 7.30 -3.86
N GLU A 139 8.22 8.13 -4.84
CA GLU A 139 7.47 8.30 -6.09
C GLU A 139 7.33 6.98 -6.87
N ALA A 140 8.40 6.17 -6.95
CA ALA A 140 8.36 4.88 -7.65
C ALA A 140 7.39 3.88 -6.98
N THR A 141 7.27 3.90 -5.65
CA THR A 141 6.29 3.05 -4.95
C THR A 141 4.87 3.39 -5.35
N HIS A 142 4.55 4.67 -5.55
CA HIS A 142 3.22 5.12 -5.95
C HIS A 142 2.88 4.75 -7.39
N PHE A 143 3.73 5.12 -8.34
CA PHE A 143 3.43 4.89 -9.76
C PHE A 143 3.64 3.43 -10.18
N GLY A 144 4.63 2.74 -9.60
CA GLY A 144 4.83 1.31 -9.82
C GLY A 144 3.63 0.48 -9.37
N THR A 145 3.08 0.78 -8.20
CA THR A 145 1.85 0.09 -7.74
C THR A 145 0.64 0.49 -8.57
N ALA A 146 0.41 1.79 -8.80
CA ALA A 146 -0.79 2.27 -9.48
C ALA A 146 -0.91 1.77 -10.93
N THR A 147 0.21 1.56 -11.62
CA THR A 147 0.26 1.01 -12.98
C THR A 147 -0.02 -0.49 -13.06
N ALA A 148 0.14 -1.22 -11.94
CA ALA A 148 -0.09 -2.66 -11.86
C ALA A 148 -1.53 -3.02 -11.43
N LEU A 149 -2.31 -2.04 -10.99
CA LEU A 149 -3.69 -2.21 -10.52
C LEU A 149 -4.70 -1.92 -11.64
N ASP A 150 -5.87 -2.56 -11.56
CA ASP A 150 -7.03 -2.16 -12.33
C ASP A 150 -7.67 -0.90 -11.71
N PHE A 151 -8.29 -0.05 -12.52
CA PHE A 151 -8.95 1.16 -12.03
C PHE A 151 -10.15 0.86 -11.11
N ASN A 152 -10.71 -0.36 -11.18
CA ASN A 152 -11.77 -0.83 -10.29
C ASN A 152 -11.24 -1.45 -8.98
N ASP A 153 -9.92 -1.64 -8.83
CA ASP A 153 -9.36 -2.03 -7.55
C ASP A 153 -9.44 -0.85 -6.57
N LEU A 154 -9.87 -1.13 -5.34
CA LEU A 154 -10.09 -0.11 -4.32
C LEU A 154 -8.79 0.18 -3.56
N VAL A 155 -8.51 1.47 -3.35
CA VAL A 155 -7.30 1.94 -2.68
C VAL A 155 -7.66 2.50 -1.31
N PHE A 156 -7.02 1.95 -0.27
CA PHE A 156 -6.91 2.58 1.05
C PHE A 156 -5.49 3.11 1.21
N ALA A 157 -5.36 4.39 1.51
CA ALA A 157 -4.08 5.09 1.63
C ALA A 157 -3.85 5.59 3.06
N GLN A 158 -2.62 6.04 3.34
CA GLN A 158 -2.24 6.59 4.64
C GLN A 158 -2.19 8.12 4.60
N TYR A 159 -1.32 8.70 3.76
CA TYR A 159 -1.20 10.15 3.52
C TYR A 159 -0.05 10.52 2.55
N ARG A 160 0.76 9.57 2.07
CA ARG A 160 1.82 9.84 1.07
C ARG A 160 1.46 9.39 -0.33
N GLU A 161 0.31 8.78 -0.54
CA GLU A 161 -0.03 8.10 -1.80
C GLU A 161 -0.55 9.03 -2.91
N ALA A 162 -0.18 10.32 -2.92
CA ALA A 162 -0.66 11.30 -3.90
C ALA A 162 -0.34 10.88 -5.36
N GLY A 163 0.77 10.18 -5.58
CA GLY A 163 1.12 9.63 -6.89
C GLY A 163 0.11 8.62 -7.44
N VAL A 164 -0.54 7.84 -6.57
CA VAL A 164 -1.57 6.86 -6.97
C VAL A 164 -2.81 7.58 -7.50
N LEU A 165 -3.27 8.62 -6.80
CA LEU A 165 -4.36 9.49 -7.26
C LEU A 165 -4.01 10.19 -8.56
N MET A 166 -2.79 10.74 -8.67
CA MET A 166 -2.33 11.43 -9.87
C MET A 166 -2.31 10.49 -11.10
N TRP A 167 -1.88 9.24 -10.93
CA TRP A 167 -1.93 8.23 -11.98
C TRP A 167 -3.38 7.93 -12.39
N ARG A 168 -4.29 7.85 -11.41
CA ARG A 168 -5.71 7.54 -11.64
C ARG A 168 -6.51 8.71 -12.23
N GLY A 169 -5.92 9.90 -12.37
CA GLY A 169 -6.55 11.05 -13.01
C GLY A 169 -7.14 12.07 -12.03
N PHE A 170 -6.65 12.10 -10.78
CA PHE A 170 -6.88 13.23 -9.88
C PHE A 170 -6.09 14.44 -10.40
N THR A 171 -6.78 15.55 -10.66
CA THR A 171 -6.18 16.70 -11.34
C THR A 171 -5.38 17.57 -10.37
N LEU A 172 -4.50 18.42 -10.92
CA LEU A 172 -3.81 19.44 -10.12
C LEU A 172 -4.81 20.35 -9.41
N ASP A 173 -5.93 20.70 -10.06
CA ASP A 173 -7.00 21.46 -9.39
C ASP A 173 -7.57 20.69 -8.20
N ASN A 174 -7.82 19.37 -8.32
CA ASN A 174 -8.32 18.59 -7.19
C ASN A 174 -7.36 18.60 -5.99
N PHE A 175 -6.05 18.41 -6.22
CA PHE A 175 -5.05 18.49 -5.16
C PHE A 175 -5.03 19.87 -4.49
N MET A 176 -4.98 20.93 -5.30
CA MET A 176 -4.91 22.30 -4.81
C MET A 176 -6.18 22.67 -4.03
N ASN A 177 -7.36 22.34 -4.56
CA ASN A 177 -8.64 22.65 -3.94
C ASN A 177 -8.78 22.02 -2.55
N GLN A 178 -8.35 20.77 -2.40
CA GLN A 178 -8.34 20.09 -1.11
C GLN A 178 -7.35 20.75 -0.13
N CYS A 179 -6.13 21.08 -0.56
CA CYS A 179 -5.16 21.75 0.30
C CYS A 179 -5.59 23.16 0.74
N TYR A 180 -6.28 23.89 -0.13
CA TYR A 180 -6.84 25.20 0.21
C TYR A 180 -8.17 25.11 0.98
N GLY A 181 -8.83 23.95 0.99
CA GLY A 181 -10.18 23.79 1.51
C GLY A 181 -11.14 24.81 0.91
N ASN A 182 -11.10 24.95 -0.42
CA ASN A 182 -11.92 25.93 -1.16
C ASN A 182 -13.25 25.30 -1.62
N GLU A 183 -14.13 26.11 -2.22
CA GLU A 183 -15.48 25.71 -2.66
C GLU A 183 -15.52 24.56 -3.67
N TYR A 184 -14.40 24.27 -4.34
CA TYR A 184 -14.27 23.17 -5.30
C TYR A 184 -13.66 21.89 -4.68
N ASP A 185 -13.38 21.89 -3.39
CA ASP A 185 -13.00 20.68 -2.66
C ASP A 185 -14.21 19.76 -2.50
N GLU A 186 -14.15 18.56 -3.07
CA GLU A 186 -15.17 17.52 -2.88
C GLU A 186 -15.32 17.13 -1.39
N GLY A 187 -14.27 17.33 -0.58
CA GLY A 187 -14.27 17.17 0.88
C GLY A 187 -14.85 18.36 1.66
N LYS A 188 -15.34 19.39 0.97
CA LYS A 188 -15.98 20.59 1.53
C LYS A 188 -15.11 21.34 2.54
N GLY A 189 -13.78 21.29 2.39
CA GLY A 189 -12.81 21.98 3.26
C GLY A 189 -12.80 21.49 4.71
N ARG A 190 -13.36 20.30 4.99
CA ARG A 190 -13.52 19.79 6.36
C ARG A 190 -12.30 19.10 6.92
N GLN A 191 -11.43 18.59 6.05
CA GLN A 191 -10.25 17.83 6.44
C GLN A 191 -8.97 18.64 6.30
N MET A 192 -7.93 18.20 7.01
CA MET A 192 -6.58 18.75 6.89
C MET A 192 -6.07 18.62 5.45
N PRO A 193 -5.24 19.56 4.95
CA PRO A 193 -4.56 19.38 3.67
C PRO A 193 -3.87 18.02 3.56
N VAL A 194 -3.80 17.45 2.35
CA VAL A 194 -3.25 16.12 2.05
C VAL A 194 -4.17 14.94 2.42
N HIS A 195 -5.33 15.20 3.04
CA HIS A 195 -6.37 14.17 3.25
C HIS A 195 -7.25 13.98 2.01
N TYR A 196 -6.61 13.57 0.91
CA TYR A 196 -7.29 13.38 -0.37
C TYR A 196 -8.23 12.17 -0.34
N GLY A 197 -9.25 12.20 -1.20
CA GLY A 197 -10.19 11.11 -1.43
C GLY A 197 -10.88 11.28 -2.77
N SER A 198 -11.29 10.19 -3.40
CA SER A 198 -12.11 10.25 -4.62
C SER A 198 -12.87 8.95 -4.84
N ASN A 199 -14.19 9.02 -4.69
CA ASN A 199 -15.07 7.89 -4.98
C ASN A 199 -14.97 7.47 -6.46
N ARG A 200 -14.91 8.45 -7.38
CA ARG A 200 -14.79 8.21 -8.83
C ARG A 200 -13.52 7.44 -9.21
N LEU A 201 -12.45 7.59 -8.43
CA LEU A 201 -11.15 6.95 -8.69
C LEU A 201 -10.91 5.72 -7.83
N ASN A 202 -11.94 5.21 -7.13
CA ASN A 202 -11.84 4.10 -6.18
C ASN A 202 -10.70 4.32 -5.16
N PHE A 203 -10.63 5.53 -4.61
CA PHE A 203 -9.64 5.91 -3.61
C PHE A 203 -10.37 6.42 -2.37
N VAL A 204 -10.33 5.63 -1.30
CA VAL A 204 -10.99 5.95 -0.03
C VAL A 204 -10.32 7.17 0.60
N THR A 205 -11.14 8.09 1.10
CA THR A 205 -10.66 9.32 1.73
C THR A 205 -9.73 9.02 2.91
N ILE A 206 -8.56 9.67 2.90
CA ILE A 206 -7.56 9.57 3.96
C ILE A 206 -8.09 10.09 5.30
N SER A 207 -7.66 9.45 6.38
CA SER A 207 -7.84 9.89 7.76
C SER A 207 -6.50 9.88 8.51
N SER A 208 -6.31 10.81 9.45
CA SER A 208 -5.06 10.92 10.21
C SER A 208 -4.73 9.71 11.12
N PRO A 209 -5.70 9.05 11.81
CA PRO A 209 -5.39 7.93 12.70
C PRO A 209 -4.73 6.75 11.97
N LEU A 210 -3.51 6.42 12.39
CA LEU A 210 -2.71 5.36 11.79
C LEU A 210 -3.31 3.97 12.00
N GLY A 211 -3.10 3.07 11.05
CA GLY A 211 -3.53 1.68 11.12
C GLY A 211 -5.01 1.44 10.83
N THR A 212 -5.89 2.41 11.11
CA THR A 212 -7.35 2.26 11.02
C THR A 212 -7.88 1.84 9.65
N GLN A 213 -7.21 2.24 8.57
CA GLN A 213 -7.58 1.88 7.21
C GLN A 213 -7.28 0.41 6.87
N MET A 214 -6.39 -0.25 7.63
CA MET A 214 -5.94 -1.62 7.36
C MET A 214 -7.03 -2.68 7.60
N PRO A 215 -7.73 -2.71 8.76
CA PRO A 215 -8.85 -3.64 8.95
C PRO A 215 -10.05 -3.26 8.06
N GLN A 216 -10.25 -1.97 7.76
CA GLN A 216 -11.28 -1.53 6.81
C GLN A 216 -11.02 -2.10 5.40
N ALA A 217 -9.77 -2.06 4.92
CA ALA A 217 -9.36 -2.67 3.67
C ALA A 217 -9.62 -4.18 3.65
N SER A 218 -9.37 -4.87 4.76
CA SER A 218 -9.66 -6.30 4.91
C SER A 218 -11.16 -6.59 4.77
N GLY A 219 -12.01 -5.78 5.40
CA GLY A 219 -13.47 -5.88 5.30
C GLY A 219 -14.00 -5.57 3.90
N ALA A 220 -13.46 -4.53 3.25
CA ALA A 220 -13.82 -4.19 1.87
C ALA A 220 -13.44 -5.32 0.89
N ALA A 221 -12.26 -5.91 1.05
CA ALA A 221 -11.81 -7.04 0.25
C ALA A 221 -12.69 -8.28 0.48
N TYR A 222 -13.07 -8.55 1.73
CA TYR A 222 -14.02 -9.62 2.05
C TYR A 222 -15.36 -9.41 1.35
N ALA A 223 -15.89 -8.19 1.37
CA ALA A 223 -17.13 -7.85 0.69
C ALA A 223 -17.03 -8.02 -0.85
N MET A 224 -15.89 -7.68 -1.46
CA MET A 224 -15.63 -7.93 -2.89
C MET A 224 -15.65 -9.43 -3.21
N LYS A 225 -14.98 -10.24 -2.38
CA LYS A 225 -15.00 -11.70 -2.54
C LYS A 225 -16.41 -12.27 -2.42
N MET A 226 -17.19 -11.85 -1.43
CA MET A 226 -18.58 -12.30 -1.24
C MET A 226 -19.47 -11.96 -2.44
N LYS A 227 -19.16 -10.89 -3.18
CA LYS A 227 -19.84 -10.51 -4.43
C LYS A 227 -19.31 -11.24 -5.66
N GLY A 228 -18.26 -12.05 -5.54
CA GLY A 228 -17.59 -12.69 -6.67
C GLY A 228 -16.90 -11.70 -7.62
N ALA A 229 -16.53 -10.52 -7.12
CA ALA A 229 -15.85 -9.51 -7.93
C ALA A 229 -14.42 -9.94 -8.29
N ASN A 230 -13.98 -9.66 -9.51
CA ASN A 230 -12.63 -9.97 -9.99
C ASN A 230 -11.66 -8.81 -9.73
N ASN A 231 -11.74 -8.22 -8.54
CA ASN A 231 -10.98 -7.06 -8.09
C ASN A 231 -10.36 -7.33 -6.73
N CYS A 232 -9.34 -6.56 -6.40
CA CYS A 232 -8.72 -6.59 -5.07
C CYS A 232 -8.78 -5.21 -4.40
N VAL A 233 -8.43 -5.21 -3.12
CA VAL A 233 -8.10 -3.99 -2.39
C VAL A 233 -6.59 -3.87 -2.27
N ILE A 234 -6.04 -2.68 -2.42
CA ILE A 234 -4.68 -2.37 -1.97
C ILE A 234 -4.75 -1.42 -0.77
N CYS A 235 -3.96 -1.71 0.25
CA CYS A 235 -3.86 -0.92 1.48
C CYS A 235 -2.42 -0.48 1.69
N TYR A 236 -2.16 0.82 1.62
CA TYR A 236 -0.85 1.42 1.87
C TYR A 236 -0.69 1.81 3.34
N PHE A 237 0.51 1.63 3.87
CA PHE A 237 0.90 2.05 5.22
C PHE A 237 2.42 2.12 5.33
N GLY A 238 2.92 2.94 6.25
CA GLY A 238 4.35 3.00 6.60
C GLY A 238 4.73 1.95 7.66
N GLU A 239 6.03 1.70 7.83
CA GLU A 239 6.51 0.69 8.78
C GLU A 239 6.17 1.02 10.24
N GLY A 240 6.09 2.32 10.58
CA GLY A 240 5.62 2.76 11.90
C GLY A 240 4.14 2.47 12.15
N ALA A 241 3.28 2.62 11.14
CA ALA A 241 1.85 2.31 11.29
C ALA A 241 1.61 0.80 11.43
N ALA A 242 2.53 -0.04 10.98
CA ALA A 242 2.47 -1.48 11.18
C ALA A 242 2.71 -1.93 12.63
N SER A 243 3.10 -1.01 13.53
CA SER A 243 3.19 -1.26 14.97
C SER A 243 1.86 -1.01 15.70
N GLU A 244 0.87 -0.42 15.03
CA GLU A 244 -0.48 -0.25 15.59
C GLU A 244 -1.21 -1.60 15.72
N GLY A 245 -2.08 -1.72 16.73
CA GLY A 245 -2.88 -2.94 16.95
C GLY A 245 -3.78 -3.30 15.77
N ASP A 246 -4.26 -2.29 15.04
CA ASP A 246 -5.09 -2.46 13.85
C ASP A 246 -4.36 -3.19 12.71
N ALA A 247 -3.03 -3.09 12.63
CA ALA A 247 -2.24 -3.84 11.65
C ALA A 247 -2.32 -5.35 11.93
N HIS A 248 -2.18 -5.76 13.19
CA HIS A 248 -2.34 -7.15 13.61
C HIS A 248 -3.75 -7.67 13.30
N ALA A 249 -4.78 -6.88 13.63
CA ALA A 249 -6.17 -7.23 13.34
C ALA A 249 -6.40 -7.41 11.83
N ALA A 250 -5.91 -6.47 11.01
CA ALA A 250 -6.05 -6.52 9.56
C ALA A 250 -5.41 -7.77 8.96
N PHE A 251 -4.15 -8.08 9.31
CA PHE A 251 -3.43 -9.23 8.78
C PHE A 251 -4.11 -10.55 9.14
N ASN A 252 -4.53 -10.70 10.40
CA ASN A 252 -5.20 -11.92 10.84
C ASN A 252 -6.59 -12.08 10.20
N PHE A 253 -7.40 -11.01 10.15
CA PHE A 253 -8.72 -11.08 9.51
C PHE A 253 -8.60 -11.38 8.02
N ALA A 254 -7.69 -10.71 7.31
CA ALA A 254 -7.50 -10.94 5.88
C ALA A 254 -7.05 -12.38 5.59
N ALA A 255 -6.20 -12.97 6.43
CA ALA A 255 -5.74 -14.34 6.25
C ALA A 255 -6.82 -15.37 6.57
N THR A 256 -7.45 -15.27 7.75
CA THR A 256 -8.48 -16.23 8.19
C THR A 256 -9.76 -16.15 7.35
N LEU A 257 -10.03 -14.99 6.75
CA LEU A 257 -11.18 -14.78 5.90
C LEU A 257 -10.82 -14.83 4.41
N ASP A 258 -9.63 -15.29 4.01
CA ASP A 258 -9.21 -15.41 2.61
C ASP A 258 -9.57 -14.16 1.79
N CYS A 259 -9.08 -12.98 2.21
CA CYS A 259 -9.40 -11.72 1.57
C CYS A 259 -8.49 -11.43 0.36
N PRO A 260 -9.04 -10.99 -0.79
CA PRO A 260 -8.25 -10.52 -1.93
C PRO A 260 -7.68 -9.11 -1.66
N VAL A 261 -6.70 -9.01 -0.77
CA VAL A 261 -6.07 -7.73 -0.37
C VAL A 261 -4.56 -7.76 -0.50
N ILE A 262 -4.00 -6.67 -0.99
CA ILE A 262 -2.56 -6.38 -1.01
C ILE A 262 -2.28 -5.37 0.10
N PHE A 263 -1.44 -5.75 1.05
CA PHE A 263 -0.90 -4.87 2.07
C PHE A 263 0.46 -4.35 1.60
N PHE A 264 0.50 -3.10 1.16
CA PHE A 264 1.70 -2.48 0.61
C PHE A 264 2.36 -1.58 1.66
N CYS A 265 3.40 -2.11 2.30
CA CYS A 265 4.19 -1.38 3.28
C CYS A 265 5.27 -0.55 2.60
N ARG A 266 5.29 0.76 2.86
CA ARG A 266 6.40 1.65 2.53
C ARG A 266 7.34 1.70 3.74
N ASN A 267 8.40 0.91 3.72
CA ASN A 267 9.41 0.92 4.78
C ASN A 267 10.51 1.93 4.39
N ASN A 268 10.39 3.14 4.92
CA ASN A 268 11.27 4.26 4.58
C ASN A 268 12.31 4.57 5.68
N GLY A 269 12.40 3.68 6.66
CA GLY A 269 13.35 3.71 7.77
C GLY A 269 12.95 4.58 8.97
N TYR A 270 11.90 5.40 8.88
CA TYR A 270 11.56 6.38 9.92
C TYR A 270 10.06 6.67 10.08
N ALA A 271 9.58 6.55 11.31
CA ALA A 271 8.29 7.06 11.76
C ALA A 271 8.47 8.38 12.52
N ILE A 272 8.23 9.51 11.84
CA ILE A 272 8.64 10.86 12.32
C ILE A 272 10.14 10.88 12.62
N SER A 273 10.54 10.83 13.89
CA SER A 273 11.93 10.78 14.37
C SER A 273 12.40 9.39 14.79
N THR A 274 11.49 8.43 14.93
CA THR A 274 11.81 7.07 15.41
C THR A 274 12.39 6.23 14.26
N PRO A 275 13.66 5.80 14.35
CA PRO A 275 14.27 4.91 13.37
C PRO A 275 13.72 3.48 13.46
N ALA A 276 13.81 2.72 12.37
CA ALA A 276 13.28 1.35 12.27
C ALA A 276 13.82 0.37 13.34
N ASN A 277 15.06 0.55 13.81
CA ASN A 277 15.66 -0.28 14.86
C ASN A 277 15.05 -0.05 16.27
N GLU A 278 14.36 1.07 16.47
CA GLU A 278 13.52 1.34 17.64
C GLU A 278 12.05 0.97 17.39
N GLN A 279 11.66 0.80 16.12
CA GLN A 279 10.30 0.42 15.72
C GLN A 279 10.04 -1.08 15.88
N TYR A 280 10.99 -1.93 15.48
CA TYR A 280 10.88 -3.38 15.57
C TYR A 280 12.26 -4.06 15.62
N ARG A 281 12.28 -5.35 16.00
CA ARG A 281 13.50 -6.18 16.09
C ARG A 281 13.55 -7.36 15.12
N GLY A 282 12.46 -7.62 14.40
CA GLY A 282 12.41 -8.67 13.37
C GLY A 282 12.99 -8.21 12.03
N ASP A 283 13.01 -9.12 11.06
CA ASP A 283 13.40 -8.84 9.67
C ASP A 283 12.28 -8.08 8.93
N GLY A 284 12.08 -6.81 9.28
CA GLY A 284 11.04 -5.96 8.69
C GLY A 284 9.62 -6.51 8.86
N LEU A 285 8.71 -6.03 8.03
CA LEU A 285 7.31 -6.45 8.02
C LEU A 285 7.07 -7.68 7.16
N VAL A 286 7.91 -7.92 6.14
CA VAL A 286 7.78 -9.11 5.30
C VAL A 286 7.91 -10.41 6.10
N SER A 287 8.72 -10.41 7.18
CA SER A 287 8.87 -11.58 8.07
C SER A 287 7.67 -11.85 8.97
N ARG A 288 6.76 -10.88 9.13
CA ARG A 288 5.51 -11.07 9.89
C ARG A 288 4.44 -11.80 9.07
N ALA A 289 4.49 -11.72 7.75
CA ALA A 289 3.47 -12.29 6.88
C ALA A 289 3.30 -13.82 7.00
N PRO A 290 4.37 -14.64 7.07
CA PRO A 290 4.23 -16.10 7.18
C PRO A 290 3.53 -16.55 8.46
N SER A 291 3.66 -15.83 9.58
CA SER A 291 3.01 -16.22 10.84
C SER A 291 1.49 -16.06 10.80
N TYR A 292 0.97 -15.19 9.93
CA TYR A 292 -0.47 -15.11 9.61
C TYR A 292 -0.87 -16.02 8.45
N GLY A 293 0.05 -16.75 7.83
CA GLY A 293 -0.23 -17.56 6.63
C GLY A 293 -0.38 -16.74 5.33
N MET A 294 0.10 -15.51 5.30
CA MET A 294 0.02 -14.63 4.13
C MET A 294 1.18 -14.90 3.16
N ALA A 295 0.99 -14.59 1.88
CA ALA A 295 2.10 -14.52 0.94
C ALA A 295 2.88 -13.21 1.16
N ALA A 296 4.18 -13.19 0.87
CA ALA A 296 5.03 -12.05 1.17
C ALA A 296 6.09 -11.85 0.09
N LEU A 297 6.41 -10.59 -0.22
CA LEU A 297 7.64 -10.24 -0.93
C LEU A 297 8.24 -8.94 -0.39
N ARG A 298 9.56 -8.78 -0.54
CA ARG A 298 10.25 -7.53 -0.29
C ARG A 298 10.83 -7.02 -1.61
N VAL A 299 10.70 -5.73 -1.87
CA VAL A 299 11.06 -5.10 -3.14
C VAL A 299 11.87 -3.83 -2.91
N ASP A 300 12.76 -3.51 -3.83
CA ASP A 300 13.41 -2.20 -3.89
C ASP A 300 12.35 -1.16 -4.30
N GLY A 301 11.94 -0.31 -3.34
CA GLY A 301 10.92 0.71 -3.54
C GLY A 301 11.35 1.87 -4.43
N ASN A 302 12.65 1.99 -4.70
CA ASN A 302 13.21 2.98 -5.61
C ASN A 302 13.35 2.45 -7.05
N ASP A 303 13.14 1.14 -7.24
CA ASP A 303 13.03 0.50 -8.54
C ASP A 303 11.57 0.37 -8.98
N ILE A 304 11.17 1.22 -9.92
CA ILE A 304 9.78 1.24 -10.37
C ILE A 304 9.35 -0.02 -11.12
N LEU A 305 10.26 -0.68 -11.83
CA LEU A 305 9.97 -1.92 -12.54
C LEU A 305 9.75 -3.04 -11.53
N ALA A 306 10.60 -3.11 -10.50
CA ALA A 306 10.47 -4.11 -9.45
C ALA A 306 9.16 -3.92 -8.68
N VAL A 307 8.82 -2.69 -8.30
CA VAL A 307 7.54 -2.36 -7.64
C VAL A 307 6.35 -2.76 -8.53
N HIS A 308 6.40 -2.46 -9.83
CA HIS A 308 5.34 -2.82 -10.76
C HIS A 308 5.13 -4.34 -10.80
N ASN A 309 6.19 -5.12 -11.03
CA ASN A 309 6.11 -6.57 -11.13
C ASN A 309 5.65 -7.22 -9.81
N ALA A 310 6.19 -6.74 -8.69
CA ALA A 310 5.80 -7.14 -7.34
C ALA A 310 4.29 -6.96 -7.11
N THR A 311 3.78 -5.78 -7.44
CA THR A 311 2.37 -5.43 -7.27
C THR A 311 1.49 -6.25 -8.20
N LYS A 312 1.88 -6.41 -9.47
CA LYS A 312 1.15 -7.20 -10.45
C LYS A 312 1.04 -8.66 -10.03
N LYS A 313 2.12 -9.23 -9.50
CA LYS A 313 2.11 -10.59 -8.96
C LYS A 313 1.28 -10.72 -7.69
N ALA A 314 1.37 -9.74 -6.79
CA ALA A 314 0.55 -9.70 -5.58
C ALA A 314 -0.94 -9.62 -5.93
N ARG A 315 -1.31 -8.79 -6.91
CA ARG A 315 -2.68 -8.68 -7.45
C ARG A 315 -3.18 -10.00 -8.03
N GLU A 316 -2.37 -10.65 -8.86
CA GLU A 316 -2.70 -11.97 -9.42
C GLU A 316 -3.01 -12.98 -8.31
N ILE A 317 -2.17 -13.06 -7.28
CA ILE A 317 -2.37 -13.97 -6.13
C ILE A 317 -3.63 -13.60 -5.36
N ALA A 318 -3.81 -12.32 -5.04
CA ALA A 318 -4.95 -11.82 -4.27
C ALA A 318 -6.27 -12.22 -4.93
N ILE A 319 -6.39 -12.02 -6.24
CA ILE A 319 -7.62 -12.28 -6.99
C ILE A 319 -7.80 -13.78 -7.28
N THR A 320 -6.77 -14.46 -7.80
CA THR A 320 -6.94 -15.86 -8.26
C THR A 320 -6.99 -16.87 -7.12
N LYS A 321 -6.38 -16.55 -5.98
CA LYS A 321 -6.30 -17.46 -4.83
C LYS A 321 -7.10 -16.98 -3.62
N ASN A 322 -7.72 -15.80 -3.69
CA ASN A 322 -8.37 -15.14 -2.54
C ASN A 322 -7.44 -15.11 -1.32
N ARG A 323 -6.16 -14.81 -1.54
CA ARG A 323 -5.14 -14.87 -0.48
C ARG A 323 -4.50 -13.50 -0.30
N PRO A 324 -4.43 -12.98 0.93
CA PRO A 324 -3.77 -11.71 1.16
C PRO A 324 -2.26 -11.80 0.90
N VAL A 325 -1.69 -10.70 0.42
CA VAL A 325 -0.27 -10.58 0.10
C VAL A 325 0.31 -9.34 0.79
N ILE A 326 1.45 -9.48 1.47
CA ILE A 326 2.25 -8.35 1.96
C ILE A 326 3.38 -8.06 0.96
N VAL A 327 3.50 -6.80 0.58
CA VAL A 327 4.63 -6.27 -0.19
C VAL A 327 5.33 -5.24 0.69
N GLU A 328 6.58 -5.49 1.08
CA GLU A 328 7.41 -4.51 1.78
C GLU A 328 8.34 -3.83 0.77
N ALA A 329 8.03 -2.58 0.44
CA ALA A 329 8.89 -1.75 -0.40
C ALA A 329 9.91 -1.01 0.47
N MET A 330 11.18 -1.35 0.30
CA MET A 330 12.30 -0.69 0.96
C MET A 330 12.61 0.60 0.22
N THR A 331 12.47 1.74 0.88
CA THR A 331 12.70 3.06 0.29
C THR A 331 13.32 3.97 1.34
N TYR A 332 13.39 5.27 1.09
CA TYR A 332 13.90 6.24 2.03
C TYR A 332 13.14 7.56 1.97
N ARG A 333 12.79 8.09 3.15
CA ARG A 333 12.06 9.35 3.25
C ARG A 333 13.01 10.54 3.08
N VAL A 334 13.20 11.01 1.85
CA VAL A 334 14.15 12.10 1.56
C VAL A 334 13.68 13.43 2.17
N GLY A 335 12.38 13.71 2.14
CA GLY A 335 11.80 14.89 2.79
C GLY A 335 11.74 14.81 4.31
N HIS A 336 11.38 15.92 4.96
CA HIS A 336 10.92 15.91 6.34
C HIS A 336 9.65 15.05 6.48
N HIS A 337 9.28 14.69 7.71
CA HIS A 337 8.02 13.99 7.94
C HIS A 337 6.83 14.80 7.43
N SER A 338 6.77 16.09 7.78
CA SER A 338 5.76 17.03 7.31
C SER A 338 6.32 18.44 7.41
N THR A 339 5.52 19.44 7.07
CA THR A 339 5.84 20.85 7.34
C THR A 339 5.97 21.20 8.82
N SER A 340 5.56 20.30 9.72
CA SER A 340 5.68 20.48 11.18
C SER A 340 6.92 19.79 11.76
N ASP A 341 7.77 19.22 10.92
CA ASP A 341 8.96 18.46 11.32
C ASP A 341 10.24 19.11 10.77
N ASP A 342 11.31 19.06 11.56
CA ASP A 342 12.67 19.35 11.11
C ASP A 342 13.53 18.11 11.33
N SER A 343 13.73 17.37 10.24
CA SER A 343 14.46 16.12 10.31
C SER A 343 15.97 16.25 10.49
N SER A 344 16.53 17.46 10.40
CA SER A 344 17.96 17.68 10.68
C SER A 344 18.30 17.43 12.15
N ALA A 345 17.30 17.44 13.03
CA ALA A 345 17.45 17.16 14.46
C ALA A 345 17.76 15.67 14.77
N TYR A 346 17.47 14.74 13.86
CA TYR A 346 17.61 13.30 14.13
C TYR A 346 18.13 12.47 12.94
N ARG A 347 18.48 13.09 11.81
CA ARG A 347 19.10 12.41 10.65
C ARG A 347 20.29 13.19 10.12
N SER A 348 21.27 12.47 9.59
CA SER A 348 22.49 13.10 9.08
C SER A 348 22.29 13.66 7.66
N ALA A 349 22.94 14.79 7.37
CA ALA A 349 22.93 15.35 6.02
C ALA A 349 23.60 14.43 4.98
N HIS A 350 24.58 13.62 5.40
CA HIS A 350 25.27 12.66 4.55
C HIS A 350 24.33 11.55 4.07
N GLU A 351 23.55 10.97 4.99
CA GLU A 351 22.53 9.97 4.68
C GLU A 351 21.48 10.52 3.70
N LEU A 352 20.94 11.71 3.97
CA LEU A 352 19.96 12.36 3.08
C LEU A 352 20.51 12.60 1.68
N LYS A 353 21.79 13.01 1.57
CA LYS A 353 22.44 13.26 0.28
C LYS A 353 22.54 11.99 -0.56
N TYR A 354 22.90 10.86 0.06
CA TYR A 354 23.00 9.57 -0.64
C TYR A 354 21.66 9.19 -1.32
N TRP A 355 20.56 9.21 -0.57
CA TRP A 355 19.25 8.84 -1.10
C TRP A 355 18.67 9.86 -2.09
N LYS A 356 19.08 11.13 -1.99
CA LYS A 356 18.65 12.17 -2.92
C LYS A 356 19.39 12.11 -4.26
N GLU A 357 20.69 11.83 -4.24
CA GLU A 357 21.57 11.97 -5.41
C GLU A 357 21.93 10.62 -6.04
N VAL A 358 22.23 9.62 -5.22
CA VAL A 358 22.71 8.31 -5.67
C VAL A 358 21.54 7.34 -5.86
N ASP A 359 20.71 7.17 -4.84
CA ASP A 359 19.65 6.16 -4.85
C ASP A 359 18.25 6.77 -4.86
N SER A 360 17.99 7.57 -5.90
CA SER A 360 16.71 8.28 -6.11
C SER A 360 15.86 7.58 -7.16
N PRO A 361 14.55 7.33 -6.90
CA PRO A 361 13.66 6.69 -7.88
C PRO A 361 13.51 7.48 -9.18
N ILE A 362 13.49 8.82 -9.11
CA ILE A 362 13.39 9.69 -10.28
C ILE A 362 14.67 9.58 -11.11
N ASN A 363 15.84 9.69 -10.48
CA ASN A 363 17.12 9.62 -11.18
C ASN A 363 17.33 8.25 -11.82
N ARG A 364 16.93 7.17 -11.13
CA ARG A 364 17.06 5.81 -11.63
C ARG A 364 16.21 5.56 -12.88
N LEU A 365 14.95 5.98 -12.86
CA LEU A 365 14.08 5.86 -14.04
C LEU A 365 14.57 6.76 -15.19
N ARG A 366 15.04 7.98 -14.89
CA ARG A 366 15.64 8.88 -15.88
C ARG A 366 16.81 8.20 -16.59
N ALA A 367 17.77 7.66 -15.84
CA ALA A 367 18.94 7.00 -16.39
C ALA A 367 18.55 5.79 -17.25
N PHE A 368 17.58 4.99 -16.80
CA PHE A 368 17.04 3.89 -17.61
C PHE A 368 16.44 4.37 -18.94
N LEU A 369 15.68 5.47 -18.94
CA LEU A 369 15.10 6.04 -20.16
C LEU A 369 16.17 6.63 -21.11
N GLU A 370 17.18 7.31 -20.56
CA GLU A 370 18.31 7.85 -21.32
C GLU A 370 19.14 6.73 -21.96
N ASN A 371 19.41 5.65 -21.21
CA ASN A 371 20.11 4.45 -21.71
C ASN A 371 19.37 3.77 -22.86
N LYS A 372 18.03 3.89 -22.93
CA LYS A 372 17.20 3.41 -24.05
C LYS A 372 17.02 4.43 -25.18
N GLY A 373 17.58 5.63 -25.06
CA GLY A 373 17.42 6.71 -26.03
C GLY A 373 16.02 7.33 -26.05
N LEU A 374 15.23 7.14 -25.00
CA LEU A 374 13.83 7.62 -24.89
C LEU A 374 13.72 8.98 -24.21
N TRP A 375 14.76 9.42 -23.51
CA TRP A 375 14.79 10.69 -22.79
C TRP A 375 16.14 11.38 -22.93
N ASN A 376 16.17 12.69 -22.71
CA ASN A 376 17.38 13.51 -22.73
C ASN A 376 17.14 14.85 -21.99
N GLU A 377 18.18 15.68 -21.89
CA GLU A 377 18.12 16.97 -21.17
C GLU A 377 17.18 18.00 -21.82
N GLU A 378 17.01 17.96 -23.15
CA GLU A 378 16.08 18.85 -23.85
C GLU A 378 14.62 18.50 -23.50
N ALA A 379 14.27 17.20 -23.54
CA ALA A 379 12.97 16.69 -23.13
C ALA A 379 12.69 16.97 -21.64
N GLU A 380 13.69 16.76 -20.77
CA GLU A 380 13.62 17.10 -19.34
C GLU A 380 13.26 18.57 -19.12
N THR A 381 13.98 19.48 -19.79
CA THR A 381 13.78 20.92 -19.65
C THR A 381 12.40 21.33 -20.15
N ALA A 382 11.97 20.81 -21.30
CA ALA A 382 10.65 21.08 -21.87
C ALA A 382 9.52 20.58 -20.97
N ALA A 383 9.62 19.34 -20.48
CA ALA A 383 8.65 18.73 -19.57
C ALA A 383 8.54 19.54 -18.28
N LYS A 384 9.66 19.86 -17.62
CA LYS A 384 9.64 20.64 -16.37
C LYS A 384 9.01 22.02 -16.55
N LYS A 385 9.28 22.69 -17.67
CA LYS A 385 8.67 23.99 -17.99
C LYS A 385 7.15 23.89 -18.17
N SER A 386 6.68 22.87 -18.89
CA SER A 386 5.24 22.65 -19.09
C SER A 386 4.55 22.32 -17.77
N ILE A 387 5.11 21.39 -17.00
CA ILE A 387 4.59 20.96 -15.69
C ILE A 387 4.47 22.15 -14.74
N MET A 388 5.53 22.97 -14.62
CA MET A 388 5.51 24.15 -13.75
C MET A 388 4.42 25.14 -14.16
N LYS A 389 4.22 25.36 -15.47
CA LYS A 389 3.14 26.22 -15.97
C LYS A 389 1.77 25.72 -15.52
N ASP A 390 1.52 24.42 -15.63
CA ASP A 390 0.23 23.83 -15.28
C ASP A 390 -0.02 23.86 -13.76
N ILE A 391 1.01 23.58 -12.97
CA ILE A 391 0.97 23.67 -11.50
C ILE A 391 0.65 25.10 -11.06
N MET A 392 1.36 26.10 -11.58
CA MET A 392 1.14 27.50 -11.21
C MET A 392 -0.24 28.00 -11.67
N ALA A 393 -0.75 27.50 -12.80
CA ALA A 393 -2.10 27.81 -13.24
C ALA A 393 -3.16 27.24 -12.28
N ALA A 394 -3.03 25.99 -11.85
CA ALA A 394 -3.93 25.37 -10.87
C ALA A 394 -3.84 26.05 -9.49
N PHE A 395 -2.62 26.32 -9.02
CA PHE A 395 -2.36 27.06 -7.79
C PHE A 395 -3.06 28.42 -7.77
N GLY A 396 -2.89 29.21 -8.85
CA GLY A 396 -3.50 30.53 -8.96
C GLY A 396 -5.02 30.52 -9.08
N ARG A 397 -5.64 29.43 -9.56
CA ARG A 397 -7.09 29.23 -9.51
C ARG A 397 -7.55 28.93 -8.09
N ALA A 398 -6.92 27.96 -7.44
CA ALA A 398 -7.30 27.51 -6.10
C ALA A 398 -7.15 28.60 -5.04
N GLU A 399 -6.11 29.44 -5.14
CA GLU A 399 -5.87 30.55 -4.22
C GLU A 399 -6.93 31.66 -4.31
N LYS A 400 -7.54 31.85 -5.48
CA LYS A 400 -8.58 32.87 -5.70
C LYS A 400 -9.97 32.38 -5.37
N ALA A 401 -10.18 31.06 -5.32
CA ALA A 401 -11.47 30.47 -5.02
C ALA A 401 -11.91 30.79 -3.59
N LYS A 402 -13.21 30.95 -3.38
CA LYS A 402 -13.76 31.16 -2.05
C LYS A 402 -13.70 29.87 -1.23
N LYS A 403 -13.88 29.99 0.08
CA LYS A 403 -14.16 28.84 0.95
C LYS A 403 -15.57 28.30 0.67
N PRO A 404 -15.86 27.01 0.98
CA PRO A 404 -17.20 26.44 0.88
C PRO A 404 -18.24 27.24 1.68
N PRO A 405 -19.54 27.05 1.46
CA PRO A 405 -20.58 27.66 2.28
C PRO A 405 -20.44 27.27 3.75
N ILE A 406 -20.71 28.20 4.67
CA ILE A 406 -20.66 27.93 6.12
C ILE A 406 -21.62 26.81 6.52
N SER A 407 -22.74 26.65 5.78
CA SER A 407 -23.70 25.56 5.99
C SER A 407 -23.07 24.17 5.89
N ASP A 408 -22.00 24.01 5.11
CA ASP A 408 -21.34 22.72 4.94
C ASP A 408 -20.68 22.21 6.22
N MET A 409 -20.45 23.05 7.23
CA MET A 409 -20.00 22.59 8.55
C MET A 409 -21.04 21.69 9.25
N PHE A 410 -22.33 21.77 8.87
CA PHE A 410 -23.43 21.05 9.50
C PHE A 410 -24.05 19.95 8.62
N THR A 411 -23.58 19.80 7.38
CA THR A 411 -24.05 18.75 6.46
C THR A 411 -23.16 17.50 6.55
N ASP A 412 -23.68 16.35 6.12
CA ASP A 412 -22.98 15.05 6.06
C ASP A 412 -22.44 14.49 7.39
N VAL A 413 -22.78 15.11 8.54
CA VAL A 413 -22.58 14.50 9.87
C VAL A 413 -23.41 13.21 9.99
N TYR A 414 -24.62 13.26 9.42
CA TYR A 414 -25.50 12.13 9.15
C TYR A 414 -25.98 12.25 7.69
N ASP A 415 -26.55 11.18 7.15
CA ASP A 415 -27.14 11.18 5.79
C ASP A 415 -28.26 12.22 5.68
N GLU A 416 -29.19 12.22 6.64
CA GLU A 416 -30.20 13.27 6.81
C GLU A 416 -29.84 14.16 8.01
N LYS A 417 -29.80 15.49 7.79
CA LYS A 417 -29.46 16.47 8.83
C LYS A 417 -30.56 16.49 9.92
N PRO A 418 -30.25 16.10 11.18
CA PRO A 418 -31.25 16.11 12.24
C PRO A 418 -31.67 17.54 12.63
N GLU A 419 -32.89 17.71 13.13
CA GLU A 419 -33.43 19.01 13.56
C GLU A 419 -32.51 19.75 14.55
N ARG A 420 -31.83 19.03 15.45
CA ARG A 420 -30.87 19.64 16.37
C ARG A 420 -29.68 20.31 15.65
N LEU A 421 -29.21 19.73 14.54
CA LEU A 421 -28.12 20.32 13.75
C LEU A 421 -28.62 21.49 12.92
N GLN A 422 -29.87 21.44 12.45
CA GLN A 422 -30.51 22.60 11.84
C GLN A 422 -30.58 23.77 12.83
N LYS A 423 -31.05 23.53 14.05
CA LYS A 423 -31.12 24.56 15.09
C LYS A 423 -29.74 25.17 15.40
N GLN A 424 -28.69 24.34 15.50
CA GLN A 424 -27.32 24.83 15.72
C GLN A 424 -26.80 25.69 14.55
N TYR A 425 -27.17 25.34 13.32
CA TYR A 425 -26.84 26.16 12.16
C TYR A 425 -27.58 27.50 12.20
N ASP A 426 -28.87 27.50 12.55
CA ASP A 426 -29.65 28.73 12.70
C ASP A 426 -29.08 29.63 13.81
N GLU A 427 -28.70 29.05 14.96
CA GLU A 427 -28.01 29.75 16.06
C GLU A 427 -26.68 30.37 15.61
N LEU A 428 -25.91 29.69 14.73
CA LEU A 428 -24.68 30.25 14.16
C LEU A 428 -24.98 31.44 13.24
N LEU A 429 -26.01 31.35 12.38
CA LEU A 429 -26.38 32.45 11.50
C LEU A 429 -26.82 33.69 12.28
N GLU A 430 -27.64 33.50 13.33
CA GLU A 430 -28.02 34.57 14.26
C GLU A 430 -26.78 35.20 14.93
N HIS A 431 -25.81 34.37 15.33
CA HIS A 431 -24.57 34.84 15.95
C HIS A 431 -23.72 35.66 14.97
N ILE A 432 -23.54 35.18 13.73
CA ILE A 432 -22.81 35.91 12.68
C ILE A 432 -23.50 37.24 12.38
N GLN A 433 -24.83 37.25 12.29
CA GLN A 433 -25.59 38.48 12.07
C GLN A 433 -25.42 39.48 13.22
N LYS A 434 -25.33 38.99 14.46
CA LYS A 434 -25.11 39.82 15.65
C LYS A 434 -23.67 40.34 15.76
N TYR A 435 -22.68 39.60 15.25
CA TYR A 435 -21.26 39.92 15.35
C TYR A 435 -20.52 39.84 13.99
N PRO A 436 -20.96 40.59 12.96
CA PRO A 436 -20.47 40.41 11.59
C PRO A 436 -18.97 40.69 11.45
N ASP A 437 -18.42 41.63 12.22
CA ASP A 437 -17.01 42.02 12.15
C ASP A 437 -16.06 41.01 12.82
N GLN A 438 -16.59 40.00 13.51
CA GLN A 438 -15.80 38.95 14.18
C GLN A 438 -15.54 37.74 13.28
N TYR A 439 -16.14 37.68 12.08
CA TYR A 439 -16.07 36.54 11.19
C TYR A 439 -15.62 36.92 9.76
N PRO A 440 -14.74 36.14 9.12
CA PRO A 440 -14.27 36.41 7.76
C PRO A 440 -15.27 35.94 6.69
N THR A 441 -16.56 36.24 6.83
CA THR A 441 -17.65 35.71 5.98
C THR A 441 -17.50 36.05 4.50
N GLY A 442 -16.86 37.17 4.16
CA GLY A 442 -16.60 37.57 2.77
C GLY A 442 -15.71 36.60 1.98
N GLN A 443 -14.96 35.74 2.67
CA GLN A 443 -14.12 34.71 2.04
C GLN A 443 -14.88 33.43 1.69
N PHE A 444 -16.11 33.26 2.19
CA PHE A 444 -16.92 32.06 2.02
C PHE A 444 -17.92 32.26 0.86
N GLN A 445 -18.28 31.17 0.21
CA GLN A 445 -19.42 31.14 -0.69
C GLN A 445 -20.69 31.46 0.12
N SER A 446 -21.60 32.21 -0.52
CA SER A 446 -22.91 32.57 0.03
C SER A 446 -23.78 31.35 0.31
#